data_AF-B7QJC7-F1
#
_entry.id   AF-B7QJC7-F1
#
_cell.length_a   1.000
_cell.length_b   1.000
_cell.length_c   1.000
_cell.angle_alpha   90.00
_cell.angle_beta   90.00
_cell.angle_gamma   90.00
#
_symmetry.space_group_name_H-M   'P 1'
#
loop_
_entity.id
_entity.type
_entity.pdbx_description
1 polymer ?
#
loop_
_entity_poly.entity_id
_entity_poly.type
_entity_poly.pdbx_seq_one_letter_code
_entity_poly.pdbx_strand_id
1 'polypeptide(L)'
;LQKKILRLFESYTGNMQDLPTEPLFKKHGILKANQIYDFKLMQRIKTEKLYDKNTSDVEHRYTFRHSLRRPPQIRTNYGKQTKDYQATKLLNSIGTFVDFNNSFSKFKKELRTLLVGSDTVL
;
A
#
# COMPACT_ATOMS: atom_id res chain seq x y z
N LEU A 1 1.32 19.48 -11.73
CA LEU A 1 0.39 18.42 -12.17
C LEU A 1 -1.03 18.58 -11.60
N GLN A 2 -1.22 18.81 -10.29
CA GLN A 2 -2.56 18.94 -9.66
C GLN A 2 -3.49 19.97 -10.34
N LYS A 3 -2.97 21.16 -10.69
CA LYS A 3 -3.76 22.19 -11.41
C LYS A 3 -4.28 21.76 -12.78
N LYS A 4 -3.61 20.80 -13.46
CA LYS A 4 -4.00 20.33 -14.80
C LYS A 4 -5.21 19.37 -14.75
N ILE A 5 -5.32 18.60 -13.67
CA ILE A 5 -6.41 17.65 -13.46
C ILE A 5 -7.68 18.39 -13.01
N LEU A 6 -7.55 19.39 -12.14
CA LEU A 6 -8.66 20.28 -11.77
C LEU A 6 -9.27 20.97 -13.00
N ARG A 7 -8.43 21.45 -13.93
CA ARG A 7 -8.87 22.03 -15.21
C ARG A 7 -9.61 21.04 -16.12
N LEU A 8 -9.32 19.74 -16.02
CA LEU A 8 -9.95 18.70 -16.85
C LEU A 8 -11.41 18.44 -16.44
N PHE A 9 -11.77 18.80 -15.21
CA PHE A 9 -13.13 18.70 -14.66
C PHE A 9 -13.86 20.05 -14.63
N GLU A 10 -13.18 21.14 -14.94
CA GLU A 10 -13.75 22.50 -14.94
C GLU A 10 -14.85 22.69 -15.99
N SER A 11 -14.82 21.92 -17.08
CA SER A 11 -15.82 21.94 -18.15
C SER A 11 -16.92 20.88 -18.03
N TYR A 12 -16.95 20.10 -16.94
CA TYR A 12 -18.00 19.09 -16.75
C TYR A 12 -19.26 19.73 -16.17
N THR A 13 -20.37 19.60 -16.90
CA THR A 13 -21.66 20.22 -16.55
C THR A 13 -22.69 19.25 -15.96
N GLY A 14 -22.33 17.96 -15.81
CA GLY A 14 -23.20 16.92 -15.24
C GLY A 14 -23.09 16.80 -13.71
N ASN A 15 -23.82 15.83 -13.15
CA ASN A 15 -23.72 15.50 -11.73
C ASN A 15 -22.34 14.91 -11.40
N MET A 16 -21.60 15.51 -10.46
CA MET A 16 -20.24 15.11 -10.12
C MET A 16 -20.11 13.65 -9.67
N GLN A 17 -21.19 13.06 -9.15
CA GLN A 17 -21.22 11.66 -8.72
C GLN A 17 -21.17 10.67 -9.90
N ASP A 18 -21.65 11.10 -11.07
CA ASP A 18 -21.76 10.26 -12.27
C ASP A 18 -20.55 10.42 -13.20
N LEU A 19 -19.55 11.20 -12.77
CA LEU A 19 -18.34 11.47 -13.53
C LEU A 19 -17.39 10.26 -13.48
N PRO A 20 -17.08 9.60 -14.61
CA PRO A 20 -16.13 8.49 -14.63
C PRO A 20 -14.69 9.01 -14.47
N THR A 21 -14.29 9.21 -13.22
CA THR A 21 -12.94 9.72 -12.86
C THR A 21 -11.89 8.62 -12.83
N GLU A 22 -12.28 7.37 -12.61
CA GLU A 22 -11.37 6.24 -12.46
C GLU A 22 -10.39 6.02 -13.65
N PRO A 23 -10.81 6.08 -14.93
CA PRO A 23 -9.89 5.93 -16.07
C PRO A 23 -8.81 7.02 -16.09
N LEU A 24 -9.16 8.25 -15.71
CA LEU A 24 -8.25 9.38 -15.67
C LEU A 24 -7.22 9.23 -14.53
N PHE A 25 -7.65 8.70 -13.38
CA PHE A 25 -6.77 8.44 -12.25
C PHE A 25 -5.77 7.34 -12.59
N LYS A 26 -6.22 6.25 -13.22
CA LYS A 26 -5.34 5.18 -13.73
C LYS A 26 -4.34 5.73 -14.77
N LYS A 27 -4.82 6.51 -15.76
CA LYS A 27 -3.97 7.15 -16.79
C LYS A 27 -2.88 8.06 -16.22
N HIS A 28 -3.18 8.80 -15.15
CA HIS A 28 -2.24 9.74 -14.53
C HIS A 28 -1.46 9.16 -13.34
N GLY A 29 -1.64 7.87 -13.03
CA GLY A 29 -0.98 7.23 -11.89
C GLY A 29 -1.38 7.87 -10.55
N ILE A 30 -2.62 8.31 -10.41
CA ILE A 30 -3.14 8.97 -9.20
C ILE A 30 -3.64 7.89 -8.25
N LEU A 31 -3.19 7.95 -6.99
CA LEU A 31 -3.63 7.04 -5.94
C LEU A 31 -5.03 7.44 -5.43
N LYS A 32 -5.87 6.44 -5.19
CA LYS A 32 -7.14 6.60 -4.47
C LYS A 32 -6.88 6.94 -2.99
N ALA A 33 -7.85 7.51 -2.30
CA ALA A 33 -7.67 7.98 -0.92
C ALA A 33 -7.25 6.85 0.05
N ASN A 34 -7.84 5.66 -0.09
CA ASN A 34 -7.45 4.45 0.64
C ASN A 34 -5.99 4.05 0.35
N GLN A 35 -5.57 4.10 -0.91
CA GLN A 35 -4.21 3.73 -1.33
C GLN A 35 -3.13 4.72 -0.87
N ILE A 36 -3.49 5.97 -0.58
CA ILE A 36 -2.54 6.97 -0.05
C ILE A 36 -2.02 6.52 1.32
N TYR A 37 -2.89 5.95 2.16
CA TYR A 37 -2.51 5.43 3.46
C TYR A 37 -1.48 4.30 3.31
N ASP A 38 -1.77 3.31 2.46
CA ASP A 38 -0.87 2.18 2.18
C ASP A 38 0.47 2.65 1.60
N PHE A 39 0.43 3.61 0.68
CA PHE A 39 1.61 4.23 0.08
C PHE A 39 2.54 4.86 1.12
N LYS A 40 1.96 5.56 2.10
CA LYS A 40 2.70 6.20 3.20
C LYS A 40 3.20 5.18 4.21
N LEU A 41 2.39 4.19 4.55
CA LEU A 41 2.76 3.14 5.47
C LEU A 41 3.93 2.31 4.93
N MET A 42 3.94 1.98 3.63
CA MET A 42 5.04 1.27 3.00
C MET A 42 6.34 2.06 2.91
N GLN A 43 6.26 3.37 2.65
CA GLN A 43 7.43 4.23 2.75
C GLN A 43 8.04 4.16 4.15
N ARG A 44 7.19 4.23 5.18
CA ARG A 44 7.61 4.15 6.57
C ARG A 44 8.24 2.79 6.91
N ILE A 45 7.62 1.69 6.47
CA ILE A 45 8.15 0.32 6.63
C ILE A 45 9.56 0.21 6.05
N LYS A 46 9.80 0.81 4.88
CA LYS A 46 11.12 0.83 4.27
C LYS A 46 12.12 1.69 5.03
N THR A 47 11.74 2.92 5.40
CA THR A 47 12.66 3.84 6.11
C THR A 47 13.05 3.32 7.48
N GLU A 48 12.10 2.71 8.19
CA GLU A 48 12.32 2.13 9.52
C GLU A 48 12.83 0.67 9.45
N LYS A 49 13.08 0.14 8.24
CA LYS A 49 13.50 -1.25 7.97
C LYS A 49 12.63 -2.31 8.67
N LEU A 50 11.34 -2.07 8.80
CA LEU A 50 10.40 -3.02 9.44
C LEU A 50 10.20 -4.30 8.61
N TYR A 51 10.55 -4.27 7.32
CA TYR A 51 10.63 -5.46 6.49
C TYR A 51 11.75 -6.40 6.94
N ASP A 52 12.77 -5.91 7.62
CA ASP A 52 13.93 -6.70 8.05
C ASP A 52 13.69 -7.41 9.41
N LYS A 53 12.66 -6.98 10.17
CA LYS A 53 12.30 -7.59 11.46
C LYS A 53 11.95 -9.08 11.29
N ASN A 54 12.96 -9.90 11.50
CA ASN A 54 12.97 -11.29 11.93
C ASN A 54 12.26 -12.28 11.00
N THR A 55 12.94 -12.65 9.92
CA THR A 55 13.39 -14.05 9.77
C THR A 55 14.42 -14.36 10.86
N SER A 56 14.03 -14.27 12.14
CA SER A 56 14.67 -15.14 13.12
C SER A 56 14.03 -16.49 12.84
N ASP A 57 14.80 -17.35 12.20
CA ASP A 57 14.59 -18.78 12.02
C ASP A 57 13.54 -19.36 12.97
N VAL A 58 12.27 -19.25 12.59
CA VAL A 58 11.40 -20.39 12.83
C VAL A 58 11.57 -21.20 11.58
N GLU A 59 12.70 -21.89 11.46
CA GLU A 59 12.79 -23.09 10.62
C GLU A 59 11.56 -23.90 10.99
N HIS A 60 10.53 -23.81 10.15
CA HIS A 60 9.33 -24.55 10.37
C HIS A 60 9.75 -25.99 10.14
N ARG A 61 9.82 -26.77 11.23
CA ARG A 61 10.03 -28.23 11.21
C ARG A 61 9.13 -28.93 10.17
N TYR A 62 8.04 -28.29 9.77
CA TYR A 62 7.11 -28.73 8.74
C TYR A 62 7.01 -27.69 7.61
N THR A 63 7.29 -28.13 6.39
CA THR A 63 7.28 -27.35 5.13
C THR A 63 5.90 -26.80 4.74
N PHE A 64 4.81 -27.28 5.37
CA PHE A 64 3.43 -26.88 5.07
C PHE A 64 2.98 -25.58 5.76
N ARG A 65 3.77 -25.00 6.67
CA ARG A 65 3.38 -23.75 7.34
C ARG A 65 3.75 -22.54 6.46
N HIS A 66 2.75 -21.73 6.13
CA HIS A 66 2.91 -20.54 5.29
C HIS A 66 3.99 -19.58 5.81
N SER A 67 4.77 -19.02 4.88
CA SER A 67 5.81 -18.00 5.10
C SER A 67 5.29 -16.60 5.47
N LEU A 68 3.98 -16.46 5.70
CA LEU A 68 3.38 -15.18 6.05
C LEU A 68 3.80 -14.75 7.46
N ARG A 69 4.10 -13.46 7.61
CA ARG A 69 4.46 -12.87 8.89
C ARG A 69 3.28 -12.99 9.84
N ARG A 70 3.53 -13.47 11.06
CA ARG A 70 2.49 -13.53 12.09
C ARG A 70 2.18 -12.11 12.57
N PRO A 71 0.92 -11.67 12.52
CA PRO A 71 0.56 -10.39 13.12
C PRO A 71 0.78 -10.47 14.64
N PRO A 72 1.20 -9.37 15.28
CA PRO A 72 1.34 -9.32 16.74
C PRO A 72 0.00 -9.63 17.41
N GLN A 73 0.00 -10.57 18.36
CA GLN A 73 -1.17 -10.94 19.16
C GLN A 73 -1.35 -9.91 20.29
N ILE A 74 -1.83 -8.72 19.95
CA ILE A 74 -2.15 -7.66 20.92
C ILE A 74 -3.64 -7.38 20.80
N ARG A 75 -4.33 -7.29 21.95
CA ARG A 75 -5.74 -6.88 21.99
C ARG A 75 -5.86 -5.49 21.38
N THR A 76 -6.48 -5.41 20.22
CA THR A 76 -6.80 -4.13 19.57
C THR A 76 -8.07 -3.60 20.24
N ASN A 77 -7.92 -2.70 21.21
CA ASN A 77 -9.08 -1.97 21.71
C ASN A 77 -9.66 -1.16 20.53
N TYR A 78 -10.93 -1.42 20.24
CA TYR A 78 -11.70 -0.90 19.10
C TYR A 78 -11.41 0.59 18.86
N GLY A 79 -10.74 0.91 17.75
CA GLY A 79 -10.52 2.28 17.27
C GLY A 79 -9.07 2.65 16.93
N LYS A 80 -8.07 2.01 17.54
CA LYS A 80 -6.64 2.24 17.20
C LYS A 80 -5.89 0.92 17.12
N GLN A 81 -5.83 0.34 15.91
CA GLN A 81 -4.92 -0.77 15.64
C GLN A 81 -3.47 -0.29 15.79
N THR A 82 -2.60 -1.12 16.36
CA THR A 82 -1.17 -0.80 16.46
C THR A 82 -0.55 -0.80 15.07
N LYS A 83 0.38 0.14 14.82
CA LYS A 83 1.08 0.29 13.53
C LYS A 83 1.75 -1.00 13.08
N ASP A 84 2.24 -1.79 14.03
CA ASP A 84 2.88 -3.08 13.76
C ASP A 84 1.89 -4.09 13.14
N TYR A 85 0.65 -4.14 13.62
CA TYR A 85 -0.38 -5.00 13.04
C TYR A 85 -0.68 -4.64 11.58
N GLN A 86 -0.82 -3.33 11.32
CA GLN A 86 -1.09 -2.82 9.97
C GLN A 86 0.11 -3.04 9.04
N ALA A 87 1.33 -2.84 9.54
CA ALA A 87 2.55 -3.12 8.79
C ALA A 87 2.69 -4.59 8.42
N THR A 88 2.43 -5.51 9.35
CA THR A 88 2.45 -6.95 9.08
C THR A 88 1.41 -7.37 8.05
N LYS A 89 0.17 -6.87 8.18
CA LYS A 89 -0.91 -7.15 7.20
C LYS A 89 -0.47 -6.72 5.80
N LEU A 90 0.10 -5.53 5.68
CA LEU A 90 0.47 -4.95 4.40
C LEU A 90 1.74 -5.58 3.80
N LEU A 91 2.69 -6.00 4.63
CA LEU A 91 3.83 -6.82 4.21
C LEU A 91 3.41 -8.20 3.69
N ASN A 92 2.38 -8.81 4.27
CA ASN A 92 1.86 -10.10 3.80
C ASN A 92 1.12 -9.98 2.46
N SER A 93 0.45 -8.86 2.20
CA SER A 93 -0.33 -8.67 0.98
C SER A 93 0.49 -8.13 -0.18
N ILE A 94 1.37 -7.15 0.06
CA ILE A 94 2.09 -6.41 -0.98
C ILE A 94 3.61 -6.68 -0.92
N GLY A 95 4.14 -7.14 0.21
CA GLY A 95 5.58 -7.25 0.43
C GLY A 95 6.30 -8.21 -0.52
N THR A 96 5.61 -9.23 -1.07
CA THR A 96 6.19 -10.15 -2.07
C THR A 96 6.33 -9.54 -3.45
N PHE A 97 5.60 -8.45 -3.73
CA PHE A 97 5.58 -7.80 -5.04
C PHE A 97 6.50 -6.57 -5.09
N VAL A 98 7.15 -6.22 -3.99
CA VAL A 98 7.98 -5.01 -3.88
C VAL A 98 9.37 -5.37 -3.38
N ASP A 99 10.39 -4.87 -4.10
CA ASP A 99 11.77 -5.04 -3.69
C ASP A 99 12.23 -3.92 -2.75
N PHE A 100 12.53 -4.29 -1.51
CA PHE A 100 12.98 -3.37 -0.47
C PHE A 100 14.46 -2.96 -0.63
N ASN A 101 15.27 -3.75 -1.34
CA ASN A 101 16.71 -3.53 -1.54
C ASN A 101 17.00 -2.40 -2.55
N ASN A 102 16.02 -2.07 -3.40
CA ASN A 102 16.13 -0.96 -4.35
C ASN A 102 16.37 0.38 -3.66
N SER A 103 16.81 1.40 -4.41
CA SER A 103 16.86 2.78 -3.88
C SER A 103 15.46 3.27 -3.45
N PHE A 104 15.39 4.21 -2.52
CA PHE A 104 14.09 4.74 -2.04
C PHE A 104 13.25 5.36 -3.17
N SER A 105 13.90 6.06 -4.10
CA SER A 105 13.23 6.67 -5.26
C SER A 105 12.62 5.62 -6.18
N LYS A 106 13.37 4.57 -6.51
CA LYS A 106 12.91 3.46 -7.37
C LYS A 106 11.76 2.70 -6.72
N PHE A 107 11.90 2.34 -5.45
CA PHE A 107 10.85 1.71 -4.65
C PHE A 107 9.55 2.53 -4.63
N LYS A 108 9.65 3.86 -4.43
CA LYS A 108 8.47 4.72 -4.41
C LYS A 108 7.73 4.73 -5.75
N LYS A 109 8.47 4.67 -6.86
CA LYS A 109 7.90 4.60 -8.20
C LYS A 109 7.19 3.27 -8.43
N GLU A 110 7.85 2.15 -8.12
CA GLU A 110 7.32 0.78 -8.26
C GLU A 110 6.07 0.57 -7.40
N LEU A 111 6.11 1.04 -6.16
CA LEU A 111 4.99 0.91 -5.23
C LEU A 111 3.79 1.73 -5.69
N ARG A 112 4.02 2.92 -6.26
CA ARG A 112 2.94 3.73 -6.84
C ARG A 112 2.30 3.04 -8.04
N THR A 113 3.10 2.47 -8.93
CA THR A 113 2.56 1.74 -10.09
C THR A 113 1.77 0.51 -9.68
N LEU A 114 2.25 -0.21 -8.66
CA LEU A 114 1.56 -1.37 -8.12
C LEU A 114 0.20 -0.97 -7.53
N LEU A 115 0.17 0.03 -6.64
CA LEU A 115 -1.06 0.47 -6.00
C LEU A 115 -2.10 1.01 -7.00
N VAL A 116 -1.68 1.73 -8.05
CA VAL A 116 -2.62 2.21 -9.07
C VAL A 116 -3.20 1.05 -9.91
N GLY A 117 -2.41 0.02 -10.17
CA GLY A 117 -2.84 -1.16 -10.92
C GLY A 117 -3.70 -2.12 -10.10
N SER A 118 -3.53 -2.14 -8.78
CA SER A 118 -4.31 -2.96 -7.87
C SER A 118 -5.57 -2.22 -7.39
N ASP A 119 -6.75 -2.68 -7.79
CA ASP A 119 -8.02 -2.27 -7.16
C ASP A 119 -8.22 -2.90 -5.76
N THR A 120 -7.13 -3.26 -5.09
CA THR A 120 -7.17 -3.90 -3.77
C THR A 120 -7.67 -2.90 -2.73
N VAL A 121 -8.92 -3.08 -2.34
CA VAL A 121 -9.45 -2.63 -1.05
C VAL A 121 -8.90 -3.60 0.00
N LEU A 122 -7.97 -3.14 0.84
CA LEU A 122 -7.53 -3.86 2.05
C LEU A 122 -8.28 -3.39 3.29
#